data_AF-A0A140HL73-F1
#
_entry.id   AF-A0A140HL73-F1
#
_cell.length_a   1.000
_cell.length_b   1.000
_cell.length_c   1.000
_cell.angle_alpha   90.00
_cell.angle_beta   90.00
_cell.angle_gamma   90.00
#
_symmetry.space_group_name_H-M   'P 1'
#
loop_
_entity.id
_entity.type
_entity.pdbx_description
1 polymer ?
#
loop_
_entity_poly.entity_id
_entity_poly.type
_entity_poly.pdbx_seq_one_letter_code
_entity_poly.pdbx_strand_id
1 'polypeptide(L)'
;MAQPPAPSIRLSRNALIAVGVLLFHVAAIWAFHSGLLRRMVEVVMPVEVFAEMITPPAPKTEPPPPLPQPKVTPEKQPVAKRTPAPQAAPQPLAITDPTPAPNAPTGTLMSQPPAPSLSSAPAAPAAPAVQLPSTEADYLQNPKATYPPMSRRMGEQGMVLVRVLVGADGQPQKAELKRTSGYERLDKSALEYVMKCRYVPGKVGGVAQAMWYDAPVNYVLD
;
A
#
# COMPACT_ATOMS: atom_id res chain seq x y z
N MET A 1 -66.55 42.16 45.79
CA MET A 1 -65.86 40.86 45.67
C MET A 1 -64.41 41.15 45.32
N ALA A 2 -63.48 40.91 46.25
CA ALA A 2 -62.04 41.15 46.02
C ALA A 2 -61.38 39.84 45.58
N GLN A 3 -60.62 39.92 44.48
CA GLN A 3 -59.97 38.79 43.81
C GLN A 3 -58.68 38.39 44.55
N PRO A 4 -58.35 37.09 44.71
CA PRO A 4 -57.14 36.69 45.41
C PRO A 4 -55.88 36.98 44.57
N PRO A 5 -54.74 37.35 45.20
CA PRO A 5 -53.50 37.59 44.48
C PRO A 5 -52.95 36.27 43.92
N ALA A 6 -52.45 36.31 42.68
CA ALA A 6 -51.80 35.18 42.03
C ALA A 6 -50.46 34.83 42.74
N PRO A 7 -50.11 33.53 42.86
CA PRO A 7 -48.87 33.12 43.50
C PRO A 7 -47.67 33.53 42.63
N SER A 8 -46.78 34.34 43.21
CA SER A 8 -45.49 34.67 42.59
C SER A 8 -44.49 33.55 42.90
N ILE A 9 -44.13 32.77 41.87
CA ILE A 9 -43.07 31.76 41.98
C ILE A 9 -41.75 32.51 42.18
N ARG A 10 -41.28 32.60 43.42
CA ARG A 10 -39.94 33.10 43.72
C ARG A 10 -38.94 31.99 43.44
N LEU A 11 -38.38 32.01 42.23
CA LEU A 11 -37.35 31.07 41.83
C LEU A 11 -36.09 31.32 42.68
N SER A 12 -35.71 30.32 43.48
CA SER A 12 -34.55 30.44 44.36
C SER A 12 -33.28 30.54 43.52
N ARG A 13 -32.29 31.29 44.01
CA ARG A 13 -30.99 31.46 43.32
C ARG A 13 -30.33 30.11 43.02
N ASN A 14 -30.55 29.12 43.88
CA ASN A 14 -30.03 27.77 43.71
C ASN A 14 -30.78 27.01 42.61
N ALA A 15 -32.10 27.22 42.45
CA ALA A 15 -32.86 26.65 41.34
C ALA A 15 -32.42 27.26 40.00
N LEU A 16 -32.14 28.56 39.95
CA LEU A 16 -31.55 29.20 38.77
C LEU A 16 -30.18 28.62 38.41
N ILE A 17 -29.31 28.42 39.41
CA ILE A 17 -27.99 27.81 39.20
C ILE A 17 -28.14 26.38 38.69
N ALA A 18 -29.01 25.57 39.30
CA ALA A 18 -29.22 24.18 38.90
C ALA A 18 -29.74 24.05 37.46
N VAL A 19 -30.69 24.90 37.06
CA VAL A 19 -31.21 24.93 35.69
C VAL A 19 -30.13 25.38 34.71
N GLY A 20 -29.32 26.38 35.07
CA GLY A 20 -28.20 26.83 34.24
C GLY A 20 -27.16 25.72 34.01
N VAL A 21 -26.80 24.99 35.06
CA VAL A 21 -25.86 23.85 34.98
C VAL A 21 -26.46 22.76 34.09
N LEU A 22 -27.73 22.42 34.24
CA LEU A 22 -28.38 21.40 33.43
C LEU A 22 -28.41 21.78 31.94
N LEU A 23 -28.77 23.02 31.63
CA LEU A 23 -28.77 23.53 30.25
C LEU A 23 -27.36 23.52 29.63
N PHE A 24 -26.34 23.87 30.41
CA PHE A 24 -24.95 23.82 29.96
C PHE A 24 -24.51 22.40 29.57
N HIS A 25 -24.84 21.39 30.38
CA HIS A 25 -24.48 20.00 30.08
C HIS A 25 -25.20 19.47 28.85
N VAL A 26 -26.49 19.79 28.70
CA VAL A 26 -27.27 19.42 27.51
C VAL A 26 -26.68 20.06 26.26
N ALA A 27 -26.29 21.34 26.32
CA ALA A 27 -25.64 22.04 25.21
C ALA A 27 -24.26 21.43 24.87
N ALA A 28 -23.46 21.07 25.88
CA ALA A 28 -22.15 20.44 25.68
C ALA A 28 -22.27 19.06 25.02
N ILE A 29 -23.20 18.22 25.50
CA ILE A 29 -23.48 16.90 24.91
C ILE A 29 -23.99 17.06 23.48
N TRP A 30 -24.90 18.02 23.25
CA TRP A 30 -25.41 18.31 21.92
C TRP A 30 -24.32 18.78 20.96
N ALA A 31 -23.40 19.66 21.39
CA ALA A 31 -22.26 20.12 20.59
C ALA A 31 -21.26 19.00 20.25
N PHE A 32 -21.05 18.08 21.19
CA PHE A 32 -20.20 16.91 20.96
C PHE A 32 -20.82 15.96 19.95
N HIS A 33 -22.14 15.71 20.06
CA HIS A 33 -22.87 14.83 19.15
C HIS A 33 -23.08 15.45 17.76
N SER A 34 -23.28 16.77 17.67
CA SER A 34 -23.55 17.50 16.42
C SER A 34 -22.30 17.72 15.55
N GLY A 35 -21.14 17.23 15.98
CA GLY A 35 -19.98 17.09 15.10
C GLY A 35 -18.99 18.25 15.15
N LEU A 36 -18.84 18.93 16.30
CA LEU A 36 -17.68 19.81 16.53
C LEU A 36 -16.33 19.06 16.33
N LEU A 37 -16.31 17.74 16.58
CA LEU A 37 -15.17 16.88 16.24
C LEU A 37 -15.08 16.53 14.74
N ARG A 38 -16.20 16.48 14.00
CA ARG A 38 -16.18 16.19 12.55
C ARG A 38 -15.61 17.36 11.76
N ARG A 39 -15.80 18.60 12.22
CA ARG A 39 -15.24 19.81 11.59
C ARG A 39 -13.72 19.96 11.77
N MET A 40 -13.13 19.32 12.79
CA MET A 40 -11.67 19.28 12.98
C MET A 40 -10.99 18.16 12.17
N VAL A 41 -11.72 17.13 11.75
CA VAL A 41 -11.16 16.01 10.96
C VAL A 41 -11.05 16.36 9.47
N GLU A 42 -11.78 17.35 8.97
CA GLU A 42 -11.79 17.72 7.55
C GLU A 42 -10.58 18.57 7.10
N VAL A 43 -9.75 19.08 8.03
CA VAL A 43 -8.57 19.91 7.69
C VAL A 43 -7.28 19.09 7.52
N VAL A 44 -7.30 17.77 7.80
CA VAL A 44 -6.10 16.91 7.69
C VAL A 44 -6.35 15.73 6.77
N MET A 45 -6.76 16.02 5.54
CA MET A 45 -6.59 15.10 4.41
C MET A 45 -5.89 15.85 3.27
N PRO A 46 -4.58 16.16 3.37
CA PRO A 46 -3.80 16.30 2.16
C PRO A 46 -3.71 14.91 1.54
N VAL A 47 -4.57 14.68 0.54
CA VAL A 47 -4.28 13.78 -0.57
C VAL A 47 -3.04 14.35 -1.26
N GLU A 48 -1.87 14.04 -0.71
CA GLU A 48 -0.62 14.13 -1.45
C GLU A 48 -0.41 12.80 -2.17
N VAL A 49 -1.10 12.72 -3.31
CA VAL A 49 -0.64 11.90 -4.42
C VAL A 49 0.65 12.55 -4.93
N PHE A 50 1.79 12.17 -4.37
CA PHE A 50 3.04 12.43 -5.07
C PHE A 50 3.15 11.44 -6.21
N ALA A 51 2.74 11.93 -7.37
CA ALA A 51 3.16 11.43 -8.66
C ALA A 51 4.68 11.26 -8.67
N GLU A 52 5.11 10.09 -9.10
CA GLU A 52 6.23 9.91 -10.01
C GLU A 52 7.48 10.75 -9.70
N MET A 53 8.37 10.20 -8.86
CA MET A 53 9.78 10.55 -8.95
C MET A 53 10.28 10.13 -10.34
N ILE A 54 10.17 11.05 -11.30
CA ILE A 54 11.07 11.14 -12.43
C ILE A 54 12.46 11.35 -11.81
N THR A 55 13.23 10.27 -11.68
CA THR A 55 14.65 10.36 -11.42
C THR A 55 15.29 11.20 -12.53
N PRO A 56 15.98 12.31 -12.23
CA PRO A 56 16.92 12.88 -13.18
C PRO A 56 17.92 11.79 -13.57
N PRO A 57 18.27 11.61 -14.85
CA PRO A 57 19.32 10.68 -15.21
C PRO A 57 20.61 11.09 -14.49
N ALA A 58 21.13 10.20 -13.65
CA ALA A 58 22.42 10.41 -13.00
C ALA A 58 23.49 10.68 -14.07
N PRO A 59 24.38 11.68 -13.88
CA PRO A 59 25.53 11.85 -14.75
C PRO A 59 26.33 10.55 -14.73
N LYS A 60 26.58 9.98 -15.92
CA LYS A 60 27.48 8.84 -16.07
C LYS A 60 28.85 9.27 -15.53
N THR A 61 29.19 8.82 -14.33
CA THR A 61 30.57 8.79 -13.87
C THR A 61 31.35 7.88 -14.81
N GLU A 62 32.24 8.47 -15.59
CA GLU A 62 33.26 7.77 -16.36
C GLU A 62 34.06 6.88 -15.38
N PRO A 63 34.32 5.61 -15.72
CA PRO A 63 35.21 4.77 -14.92
C PRO A 63 36.60 5.42 -14.85
N PRO A 64 37.29 5.36 -13.70
CA PRO A 64 38.67 5.81 -13.63
C PRO A 64 39.54 4.99 -14.61
N PRO A 65 40.58 5.60 -15.21
CA PRO A 65 41.43 4.92 -16.16
C PRO A 65 42.06 3.65 -15.53
N PRO A 66 42.18 2.54 -16.27
CA PRO A 66 42.79 1.33 -15.76
C PRO A 66 44.24 1.60 -15.35
N LEU A 67 44.62 1.14 -14.16
CA LEU A 67 46.02 1.12 -13.74
C LEU A 67 46.87 0.37 -14.79
N PRO A 68 48.10 0.83 -15.09
CA PRO A 68 48.99 0.14 -16.02
C PRO A 68 49.28 -1.27 -15.51
N GLN A 69 48.76 -2.28 -16.20
CA GLN A 69 49.13 -3.67 -15.93
C GLN A 69 50.58 -3.89 -16.39
N PRO A 70 51.41 -4.59 -15.60
CA PRO A 70 52.75 -4.99 -16.04
C PRO A 70 52.68 -5.76 -17.36
N LYS A 71 53.49 -5.33 -18.34
CA LYS A 71 53.62 -6.01 -19.64
C LYS A 71 54.07 -7.45 -19.43
N VAL A 72 53.13 -8.38 -19.53
CA VAL A 72 53.46 -9.78 -19.80
C VAL A 72 53.74 -9.87 -21.30
N THR A 73 55.00 -10.08 -21.64
CA THR A 73 55.47 -10.30 -23.01
C THR A 73 54.66 -11.45 -23.64
N PRO A 74 53.90 -11.23 -24.73
CA PRO A 74 53.18 -12.30 -25.38
C PRO A 74 54.15 -13.16 -26.19
N GLU A 75 54.25 -14.43 -25.81
CA GLU A 75 54.82 -15.48 -26.64
C GLU A 75 53.93 -15.64 -27.88
N LYS A 76 54.54 -15.58 -29.06
CA LYS A 76 53.86 -15.64 -30.37
C LYS A 76 53.14 -16.97 -30.52
N GLN A 77 51.82 -16.95 -30.69
CA GLN A 77 51.07 -18.10 -31.20
C GLN A 77 50.20 -17.69 -32.41
N PRO A 78 50.11 -18.50 -33.47
CA PRO A 78 49.81 -18.04 -34.82
C PRO A 78 48.32 -17.88 -35.12
N VAL A 79 48.06 -16.96 -36.04
CA VAL A 79 46.77 -16.57 -36.61
C VAL A 79 46.07 -17.73 -37.31
N ALA A 80 44.83 -18.04 -36.90
CA ALA A 80 43.84 -18.66 -37.76
C ALA A 80 42.76 -17.63 -38.13
N LYS A 81 42.70 -17.31 -39.43
CA LYS A 81 41.83 -16.32 -40.07
C LYS A 81 40.35 -16.64 -39.80
N ARG A 82 39.56 -15.64 -39.41
CA ARG A 82 38.08 -15.69 -39.45
C ARG A 82 37.56 -14.66 -40.45
N THR A 83 36.72 -15.17 -41.35
CA THR A 83 36.05 -14.51 -42.47
C THR A 83 35.00 -13.48 -42.00
N PRO A 84 34.73 -12.39 -42.74
CA PRO A 84 33.71 -11.40 -42.38
C PRO A 84 32.28 -11.91 -42.58
N ALA A 85 31.38 -11.62 -41.65
CA ALA A 85 29.94 -11.87 -41.79
C ALA A 85 29.25 -10.71 -42.56
N PRO A 86 28.33 -10.97 -43.50
CA PRO A 86 27.71 -9.94 -44.35
C PRO A 86 26.71 -9.02 -43.64
N GLN A 87 26.71 -7.73 -44.04
CA GLN A 87 25.71 -6.71 -43.70
C GLN A 87 24.31 -7.08 -44.18
N ALA A 88 23.30 -6.84 -43.34
CA ALA A 88 21.88 -6.92 -43.69
C ALA A 88 21.43 -5.68 -44.48
N ALA A 89 20.66 -5.90 -45.55
CA ALA A 89 20.13 -4.87 -46.44
C ALA A 89 18.91 -4.11 -45.84
N PRO A 90 18.66 -2.85 -46.24
CA PRO A 90 17.53 -2.04 -45.79
C PRO A 90 16.20 -2.47 -46.43
N GLN A 91 15.12 -2.42 -45.65
CA GLN A 91 13.76 -2.77 -46.08
C GLN A 91 13.09 -1.61 -46.84
N PRO A 92 12.31 -1.84 -47.92
CA PRO A 92 11.62 -0.79 -48.65
C PRO A 92 10.33 -0.32 -47.96
N LEU A 93 10.07 0.98 -48.07
CA LEU A 93 8.87 1.69 -47.63
C LEU A 93 7.61 1.21 -48.39
N ALA A 94 6.50 1.02 -47.67
CA ALA A 94 5.21 0.72 -48.26
C ALA A 94 4.57 1.98 -48.88
N ILE A 95 4.19 1.88 -50.15
CA ILE A 95 3.37 2.86 -50.88
C ILE A 95 1.89 2.57 -50.60
N THR A 96 1.13 3.59 -50.23
CA THR A 96 -0.34 3.55 -50.14
C THR A 96 -0.94 3.80 -51.51
N ASP A 97 -1.58 2.78 -52.09
CA ASP A 97 -2.37 2.89 -53.32
C ASP A 97 -3.87 2.78 -52.96
N PRO A 98 -4.71 3.81 -53.22
CA PRO A 98 -6.15 3.74 -53.06
C PRO A 98 -6.82 3.57 -54.43
N THR A 99 -6.98 2.34 -54.91
CA THR A 99 -7.80 2.06 -56.10
C THR A 99 -8.68 0.82 -55.87
N PRO A 100 -10.03 0.93 -55.93
CA PRO A 100 -10.92 -0.23 -55.80
C PRO A 100 -11.00 -1.03 -57.11
N ALA A 101 -10.80 -2.35 -57.04
CA ALA A 101 -11.03 -3.25 -58.17
C ALA A 101 -12.53 -3.63 -58.26
N PRO A 102 -13.21 -3.40 -59.40
CA PRO A 102 -14.63 -3.64 -59.57
C PRO A 102 -14.87 -5.04 -60.17
N ASN A 103 -14.83 -6.10 -59.37
CA ASN A 103 -15.30 -7.43 -59.76
C ASN A 103 -15.73 -8.23 -58.52
N ALA A 104 -16.98 -8.01 -58.08
CA ALA A 104 -17.61 -8.84 -57.05
C ALA A 104 -18.38 -9.99 -57.72
N PRO A 105 -18.12 -11.26 -57.41
CA PRO A 105 -19.00 -12.35 -57.82
C PRO A 105 -20.30 -12.30 -57.00
N THR A 106 -21.44 -12.36 -57.69
CA THR A 106 -22.77 -12.47 -57.09
C THR A 106 -22.90 -13.82 -56.40
N GLY A 107 -22.84 -13.83 -55.07
CA GLY A 107 -22.98 -15.03 -54.25
C GLY A 107 -24.43 -15.49 -54.18
N THR A 108 -24.69 -16.69 -54.73
CA THR A 108 -25.94 -17.43 -54.60
C THR A 108 -26.21 -17.77 -53.13
N LEU A 109 -27.36 -17.36 -52.59
CA LEU A 109 -27.84 -17.77 -51.26
C LEU A 109 -28.19 -19.26 -51.28
N MET A 110 -27.26 -20.12 -50.87
CA MET A 110 -27.59 -21.48 -50.46
C MET A 110 -27.86 -21.50 -48.95
N SER A 111 -29.03 -22.00 -48.58
CA SER A 111 -29.50 -22.21 -47.22
C SER A 111 -28.50 -23.04 -46.39
N GLN A 112 -28.04 -22.46 -45.29
CA GLN A 112 -27.09 -23.04 -44.35
C GLN A 112 -27.78 -24.11 -43.48
N PRO A 113 -27.22 -25.33 -43.32
CA PRO A 113 -27.71 -26.32 -42.37
C PRO A 113 -27.61 -25.80 -40.92
N PRO A 114 -28.51 -26.20 -40.00
CA PRO A 114 -28.46 -25.74 -38.62
C PRO A 114 -27.12 -26.16 -37.98
N ALA A 115 -26.42 -25.17 -37.42
CA ALA A 115 -25.17 -25.38 -36.72
C ALA A 115 -25.38 -26.31 -35.50
N PRO A 116 -24.47 -27.26 -35.24
CA PRO A 116 -24.51 -28.03 -34.01
C PRO A 116 -24.34 -27.09 -32.82
N SER A 117 -25.22 -27.22 -31.84
CA SER A 117 -25.14 -26.52 -30.56
C SER A 117 -23.74 -26.72 -29.95
N LEU A 118 -23.00 -25.63 -29.79
CA LEU A 118 -21.73 -25.63 -29.07
C LEU A 118 -21.99 -26.13 -27.65
N SER A 119 -21.47 -27.32 -27.37
CA SER A 119 -21.32 -27.83 -26.01
C SER A 119 -20.64 -26.74 -25.18
N SER A 120 -21.25 -26.37 -24.05
CA SER A 120 -20.67 -25.42 -23.10
C SER A 120 -19.25 -25.87 -22.74
N ALA A 121 -18.26 -25.05 -23.08
CA ALA A 121 -16.89 -25.26 -22.65
C ALA A 121 -16.85 -25.41 -21.11
N PRO A 122 -16.05 -26.34 -20.57
CA PRO A 122 -15.89 -26.48 -19.12
C PRO A 122 -15.47 -25.13 -18.52
N ALA A 123 -16.13 -24.74 -17.42
CA ALA A 123 -15.74 -23.55 -16.68
C ALA A 123 -14.26 -23.65 -16.29
N ALA A 124 -13.50 -22.58 -16.55
CA ALA A 124 -12.10 -22.51 -16.15
C ALA A 124 -12.00 -22.74 -14.62
N PRO A 125 -10.96 -23.45 -14.14
CA PRO A 125 -10.77 -23.67 -12.70
C PRO A 125 -10.72 -22.33 -11.98
N ALA A 126 -11.48 -22.19 -10.89
CA ALA A 126 -11.44 -21.00 -10.05
C ALA A 126 -10.01 -20.77 -9.55
N ALA A 127 -9.54 -19.52 -9.59
CA ALA A 127 -8.23 -19.15 -9.08
C ALA A 127 -8.12 -19.52 -7.58
N PRO A 128 -6.96 -19.99 -7.09
CA PRO A 128 -6.80 -20.38 -5.70
C PRO A 128 -7.09 -19.21 -4.75
N ALA A 129 -7.86 -19.46 -3.68
CA ALA A 129 -8.15 -18.44 -2.67
C ALA A 129 -6.87 -18.02 -1.94
N VAL A 130 -6.64 -16.71 -1.81
CA VAL A 130 -5.49 -16.11 -1.12
C VAL A 130 -5.91 -15.57 0.24
N GLN A 131 -5.21 -15.97 1.30
CA GLN A 131 -5.35 -15.47 2.67
C GLN A 131 -4.06 -14.75 3.02
N LEU A 132 -4.17 -13.48 3.41
CA LEU A 132 -3.02 -12.66 3.81
C LEU A 132 -2.53 -13.07 5.21
N PRO A 133 -1.23 -12.89 5.52
CA PRO A 133 -0.74 -13.03 6.88
C PRO A 133 -1.39 -12.00 7.80
N SER A 134 -1.42 -12.29 9.09
CA SER A 134 -1.93 -11.38 10.12
C SER A 134 -1.13 -11.54 11.41
N THR A 135 -1.02 -10.46 12.19
CA THR A 135 -0.60 -10.50 13.60
C THR A 135 -1.76 -10.74 14.56
N GLU A 136 -3.00 -10.67 14.08
CA GLU A 136 -4.19 -10.81 14.89
C GLU A 136 -4.61 -12.29 14.96
N ALA A 137 -4.14 -12.96 16.01
CA ALA A 137 -4.70 -14.21 16.46
C ALA A 137 -4.52 -14.30 17.97
N ASP A 138 -5.58 -14.67 18.69
CA ASP A 138 -5.57 -14.73 20.16
C ASP A 138 -4.52 -15.72 20.72
N TYR A 139 -4.05 -16.65 19.89
CA TYR A 139 -2.99 -17.61 20.24
C TYR A 139 -1.56 -17.11 19.95
N LEU A 140 -1.39 -15.99 19.25
CA LEU A 140 -0.09 -15.34 19.04
C LEU A 140 0.24 -14.55 20.30
N GLN A 141 1.00 -15.18 21.21
CA GLN A 141 1.55 -14.54 22.41
C GLN A 141 2.68 -13.56 22.04
N ASN A 142 2.36 -12.56 21.24
CA ASN A 142 3.33 -11.57 20.78
C ASN A 142 3.70 -10.64 21.94
N PRO A 143 4.98 -10.24 22.06
CA PRO A 143 5.38 -9.26 23.05
C PRO A 143 4.69 -7.91 22.79
N LYS A 144 4.77 -6.96 23.73
CA LYS A 144 4.41 -5.57 23.45
C LYS A 144 5.57 -4.85 22.77
N ALA A 145 5.28 -3.87 21.92
CA ALA A 145 6.30 -3.01 21.34
C ALA A 145 7.03 -2.23 22.44
N THR A 146 8.35 -2.32 22.46
CA THR A 146 9.17 -1.58 23.43
C THR A 146 9.21 -0.11 23.04
N TYR A 147 8.87 0.76 23.98
CA TYR A 147 9.00 2.20 23.78
C TYR A 147 10.40 2.67 24.21
N PRO A 148 11.22 3.22 23.30
CA PRO A 148 12.56 3.71 23.63
C PRO A 148 12.54 4.73 24.78
N PRO A 149 13.35 4.56 25.84
CA PRO A 149 13.33 5.44 27.02
C PRO A 149 13.57 6.92 26.70
N MET A 150 14.44 7.22 25.73
CA MET A 150 14.69 8.59 25.30
C MET A 150 13.48 9.20 24.58
N SER A 151 12.83 8.44 23.68
CA SER A 151 11.61 8.89 23.01
C SER A 151 10.47 9.14 23.99
N ARG A 152 10.35 8.32 25.04
CA ARG A 152 9.39 8.58 26.14
C ARG A 152 9.67 9.89 26.85
N ARG A 153 10.93 10.16 27.20
CA ARG A 153 11.34 11.42 27.85
C ARG A 153 11.12 12.65 26.97
N MET A 154 11.26 12.49 25.66
CA MET A 154 11.09 13.55 24.66
C MET A 154 9.65 13.72 24.18
N GLY A 155 8.71 12.88 24.63
CA GLY A 155 7.29 12.97 24.23
C GLY A 155 7.01 12.51 22.79
N GLU A 156 7.92 11.76 22.17
CA GLU A 156 7.85 11.40 20.74
C GLU A 156 6.85 10.29 20.49
N GLN A 157 5.76 10.55 19.77
CA GLN A 157 4.70 9.59 19.46
C GLN A 157 4.50 9.45 17.95
N GLY A 158 3.90 8.35 17.52
CA GLY A 158 3.59 8.14 16.12
C GLY A 158 3.37 6.68 15.74
N MET A 159 3.00 6.46 14.49
CA MET A 159 2.78 5.12 13.93
C MET A 159 3.88 4.79 12.93
N VAL A 160 4.51 3.63 13.09
CA VAL A 160 5.46 3.06 12.14
C VAL A 160 4.75 1.96 11.35
N LEU A 161 4.89 1.94 10.03
CA LEU A 161 4.44 0.81 9.21
C LEU A 161 5.66 0.03 8.76
N VAL A 162 5.75 -1.22 9.20
CA VAL A 162 6.84 -2.13 8.85
C VAL A 162 6.30 -3.21 7.93
N ARG A 163 6.94 -3.39 6.78
CA ARG A 163 6.65 -4.48 5.87
C ARG A 163 7.50 -5.69 6.23
N VAL A 164 6.87 -6.80 6.63
CA VAL A 164 7.53 -8.03 7.08
C VAL A 164 7.21 -9.19 6.17
N LEU A 165 8.23 -9.97 5.79
CA LEU A 165 8.07 -11.21 5.06
C LEU A 165 7.82 -12.32 6.07
N VAL A 166 6.57 -12.79 6.13
CA VAL A 166 6.15 -13.87 7.01
C VAL A 166 6.37 -15.19 6.28
N GLY A 167 7.14 -16.11 6.88
CA GLY A 167 7.34 -17.45 6.35
C GLY A 167 6.10 -18.34 6.45
N ALA A 168 6.12 -19.48 5.76
CA ALA A 168 5.04 -20.48 5.87
C ALA A 168 4.90 -21.09 7.27
N ASP A 169 5.93 -20.96 8.10
CA ASP A 169 6.00 -21.35 9.51
C ASP A 169 5.50 -20.26 10.47
N GLY A 170 5.11 -19.09 9.95
CA GLY A 170 4.67 -17.95 10.75
C GLY A 170 5.81 -17.14 11.39
N GLN A 171 7.08 -17.42 11.03
CA GLN A 171 8.23 -16.66 11.51
C GLN A 171 8.54 -15.48 10.59
N PRO A 172 8.96 -14.32 11.13
CA PRO A 172 9.43 -13.20 10.33
C PRO A 172 10.81 -13.51 9.74
N GLN A 173 10.94 -13.38 8.42
CA GLN A 173 12.19 -13.65 7.70
C GLN A 173 12.95 -12.37 7.35
N LYS A 174 12.21 -11.30 7.03
CA LYS A 174 12.76 -10.00 6.62
C LYS A 174 11.82 -8.89 7.05
N ALA A 175 12.34 -7.74 7.48
CA ALA A 175 11.56 -6.55 7.78
C ALA A 175 12.15 -5.33 7.06
N GLU A 176 11.27 -4.50 6.52
CA GLU A 176 11.60 -3.27 5.80
C GLU A 176 10.70 -2.13 6.28
N LEU A 177 11.28 -0.94 6.43
CA LEU A 177 10.51 0.24 6.83
C LEU A 177 9.68 0.74 5.65
N LYS A 178 8.35 0.71 5.78
CA LYS A 178 7.41 1.19 4.76
C LYS A 178 6.94 2.62 5.05
N ARG A 179 6.73 2.97 6.32
CA ARG A 179 6.40 4.33 6.77
C ARG A 179 7.09 4.61 8.10
N THR A 180 7.79 5.75 8.16
CA THR A 180 8.40 6.29 9.38
C THR A 180 7.35 6.93 10.29
N SER A 181 7.60 6.90 11.59
CA SER A 181 6.89 7.72 12.60
C SER A 181 7.32 9.20 12.61
N GLY A 182 8.40 9.55 11.90
CA GLY A 182 9.10 10.83 12.02
C GLY A 182 10.24 10.80 13.06
N TYR A 183 10.38 9.72 13.82
CA TYR A 183 11.42 9.56 14.84
C TYR A 183 12.21 8.26 14.66
N GLU A 184 13.48 8.38 14.32
CA GLU A 184 14.36 7.23 14.02
C GLU A 184 14.41 6.18 15.15
N ARG A 185 14.30 6.62 16.42
CA ARG A 185 14.27 5.73 17.58
C ARG A 185 13.04 4.83 17.60
N LEU A 186 11.87 5.38 17.28
CA LEU A 186 10.63 4.62 17.22
C LEU A 186 10.65 3.65 16.02
N ASP A 187 11.20 4.09 14.89
CA ASP A 187 11.33 3.27 13.69
C ASP A 187 12.24 2.06 13.91
N LYS A 188 13.41 2.27 14.51
CA LYS A 188 14.34 1.19 14.89
C LYS A 188 13.68 0.20 15.86
N SER A 189 13.00 0.71 16.88
CA SER A 189 12.31 -0.14 17.86
C SER A 189 11.19 -0.96 17.20
N ALA A 190 10.46 -0.38 16.24
CA ALA A 190 9.41 -1.06 15.51
C ALA A 190 9.97 -2.20 14.65
N LEU A 191 11.07 -1.98 13.94
CA LEU A 191 11.74 -3.02 13.15
C LEU A 191 12.16 -4.21 14.03
N GLU A 192 12.79 -3.94 15.17
CA GLU A 192 13.18 -4.99 16.12
C GLU A 192 11.98 -5.73 16.72
N TYR A 193 10.92 -5.00 17.04
CA TYR A 193 9.70 -5.54 17.60
C TYR A 193 9.02 -6.52 16.62
N VAL A 194 8.87 -6.10 15.37
CA VAL A 194 8.22 -6.87 14.30
C VAL A 194 8.98 -8.17 14.02
N MET A 195 10.31 -8.15 14.11
CA MET A 195 11.14 -9.36 13.96
C MET A 195 11.06 -10.34 15.15
N LYS A 196 10.53 -9.91 16.30
CA LYS A 196 10.34 -10.77 17.50
C LYS A 196 8.92 -11.33 17.59
N CYS A 197 8.00 -10.83 16.78
CA CYS A 197 6.62 -11.24 16.76
C CYS A 197 6.44 -12.57 16.03
N ARG A 198 5.37 -13.30 16.38
CA ARG A 198 4.87 -14.43 15.59
C ARG A 198 3.72 -13.96 14.71
N TYR A 199 3.50 -14.66 13.61
CA TYR A 199 2.50 -14.30 12.61
C TYR A 199 1.69 -15.53 12.21
N VAL A 200 0.45 -15.29 11.79
CA VAL A 200 -0.31 -16.29 11.04
C VAL A 200 0.22 -16.27 9.61
N PRO A 201 0.70 -17.40 9.07
CA PRO A 201 1.23 -17.45 7.71
C PRO A 201 0.11 -17.19 6.71
N GLY A 202 0.45 -16.50 5.62
CA GLY A 202 -0.45 -16.37 4.47
C GLY A 202 -0.69 -17.74 3.83
N LYS A 203 -1.85 -17.94 3.21
CA LYS A 203 -2.18 -19.19 2.51
C LYS A 203 -2.64 -18.93 1.09
N VAL A 204 -2.22 -19.76 0.15
CA VAL A 204 -2.70 -19.76 -1.24
C VAL A 204 -3.26 -21.15 -1.53
N GLY A 205 -4.54 -21.24 -1.86
CA GLY A 205 -5.22 -22.53 -2.06
C GLY A 205 -5.21 -23.41 -0.80
N GLY A 206 -5.21 -22.81 0.39
CA GLY A 206 -5.16 -23.52 1.68
C GLY A 206 -3.75 -23.95 2.13
N VAL A 207 -2.73 -23.77 1.29
CA VAL A 207 -1.33 -24.09 1.61
C VAL A 207 -0.62 -22.86 2.14
N ALA A 208 0.06 -22.98 3.28
CA ALA A 208 0.85 -21.89 3.86
C ALA A 208 2.03 -21.52 2.93
N GLN A 209 2.19 -20.23 2.65
CA GLN A 209 3.24 -19.70 1.79
C GLN A 209 3.83 -18.42 2.39
N ALA A 210 5.11 -18.19 2.12
CA ALA A 210 5.76 -16.96 2.53
C ALA A 210 5.13 -15.76 1.80
N MET A 211 4.69 -14.76 2.56
CA MET A 211 3.98 -13.60 2.03
C MET A 211 4.32 -12.34 2.82
N TRP A 212 4.34 -11.21 2.12
CA TRP A 212 4.54 -9.91 2.73
C TRP A 212 3.30 -9.46 3.49
N TYR A 213 3.51 -8.88 4.67
CA TYR A 213 2.51 -8.29 5.54
C TYR A 213 2.95 -6.91 6.01
N ASP A 214 2.02 -5.96 6.08
CA ASP A 214 2.30 -4.63 6.62
C ASP A 214 1.83 -4.57 8.07
N ALA A 215 2.77 -4.61 9.01
CA ALA A 215 2.52 -4.56 10.45
C ALA A 215 2.54 -3.11 10.95
N PRO A 216 1.40 -2.55 11.40
CA PRO A 216 1.37 -1.25 12.05
C PRO A 216 1.86 -1.36 13.50
N VAL A 217 2.75 -0.46 13.90
CA VAL A 217 3.23 -0.33 15.29
C VAL A 217 2.92 1.08 15.77
N ASN A 218 2.03 1.20 16.76
CA ASN A 218 1.60 2.49 17.29
C ASN A 218 2.31 2.79 18.62
N TYR A 219 2.95 3.96 18.70
CA TYR A 219 3.56 4.47 19.93
C TYR A 219 2.73 5.63 20.46
N VAL A 220 2.06 5.38 21.58
CA VAL A 220 1.29 6.37 22.34
C VAL A 220 1.80 6.40 23.78
N LEU A 221 1.81 7.58 24.38
CA LEU A 221 2.12 7.77 25.80
C LEU A 221 0.81 7.75 26.59
N ASP A 222 0.84 7.05 27.73
CA ASP A 222 -0.27 7.02 28.70
C ASP A 222 -0.34 8.31 29.54
#